data_AF-X0U9B8-F1
#
_entry.id   AF-X0U9B8-F1
#
_cell.length_a   1.000
_cell.length_b   1.000
_cell.length_c   1.000
_cell.angle_alpha   90.00
_cell.angle_beta   90.00
_cell.angle_gamma   90.00
#
_symmetry.space_group_name_H-M   'P 1'
#
loop_
_entity.id
_entity.type
_entity.pdbx_description
1 polymer ?
#
loop_
_entity_poly.entity_id
_entity_poly.type
_entity_poly.pdbx_seq_one_letter_code
_entity_poly.pdbx_strand_id
1 'polypeptide(L)'
;MLRLCSMLLLVTVIFQMDVAADDQPSPQMVVVASDAGAGGYEAFPDVCRLRDGRLMCVYYAGYGHVSLPNAKYPRGGRIAYSLSEDEGRTWSDPQTLHDGP
;
A
#
# COMPACT_ATOMS: atom_id res chain seq x y z
N MET A 1 9.86 -29.12 54.56
CA MET A 1 8.66 -28.65 53.84
C MET A 1 9.10 -28.01 52.54
N LEU A 2 8.47 -28.44 51.45
CA LEU A 2 8.93 -28.34 50.07
C LEU A 2 8.24 -27.15 49.37
N ARG A 3 8.97 -26.50 48.46
CA ARG A 3 8.50 -25.74 47.28
C ARG A 3 7.97 -24.31 47.49
N LEU A 4 8.88 -23.35 47.32
CA LEU A 4 8.57 -22.03 46.78
C LEU A 4 9.56 -21.73 45.64
N CYS A 5 9.31 -22.27 44.46
CA CYS A 5 10.06 -21.93 43.26
C CYS A 5 9.20 -22.26 42.04
N SER A 6 9.21 -21.37 41.04
CA SER A 6 8.59 -21.53 39.71
C SER A 6 7.21 -20.90 39.50
N MET A 7 7.07 -19.60 39.75
CA MET A 7 6.02 -18.79 39.12
C MET A 7 6.51 -17.37 38.78
N LEU A 8 7.74 -17.25 38.24
CA LEU A 8 8.26 -15.95 37.80
C LEU A 8 8.92 -15.94 36.40
N LEU A 9 8.99 -17.07 35.70
CA LEU A 9 9.69 -17.14 34.41
C LEU A 9 8.80 -16.99 33.16
N LEU A 10 7.46 -17.07 33.29
CA LEU A 10 6.57 -17.12 32.13
C LEU A 10 6.10 -15.74 31.63
N VAL A 11 6.23 -14.68 32.43
CA VAL A 11 5.74 -13.33 32.07
C VAL A 11 6.75 -12.55 31.22
N THR A 12 8.03 -12.90 31.28
CA THR A 12 9.10 -12.14 30.60
C THR A 12 9.23 -12.46 29.11
N VAL A 13 8.71 -13.59 28.63
CA VAL A 13 8.88 -14.01 27.22
C VAL A 13 7.86 -13.35 26.29
N ILE A 14 6.78 -12.76 26.81
CA ILE A 14 5.71 -12.18 25.99
C ILE A 14 6.04 -10.73 25.53
N PHE A 15 7.08 -10.10 26.11
CA PHE A 15 7.41 -8.69 25.84
C PHE A 15 8.63 -8.45 24.93
N GLN A 16 9.22 -9.51 24.34
CA GLN A 16 10.32 -9.39 23.37
C GLN A 16 9.91 -9.88 21.98
N MET A 17 8.74 -9.47 21.50
CA MET A 17 8.70 -9.15 20.08
C MET A 17 9.45 -7.83 19.95
N ASP A 18 10.74 -7.94 19.68
CA ASP A 18 11.53 -6.83 19.16
C ASP A 18 10.73 -6.24 18.00
N VAL A 19 10.06 -5.12 18.26
CA VAL A 19 9.81 -4.13 17.23
C VAL A 19 11.21 -3.68 16.86
N ALA A 20 11.86 -4.44 15.97
CA ALA A 20 13.04 -3.96 15.29
C ALA A 20 12.59 -2.66 14.63
N ALA A 21 12.93 -1.55 15.27
CA ALA A 21 12.79 -0.25 14.68
C ALA A 21 13.60 -0.34 13.38
N ASP A 22 12.88 -0.25 12.27
CA ASP A 22 13.42 -0.18 10.94
C ASP A 22 14.26 1.10 10.85
N ASP A 23 15.52 1.02 11.30
CA ASP A 23 16.46 2.14 11.43
C ASP A 23 17.09 2.52 10.09
N GLN A 24 16.49 2.07 8.98
CA GLN A 24 16.83 2.58 7.66
C GLN A 24 16.10 3.90 7.43
N PRO A 25 16.80 4.95 6.96
CA PRO A 25 16.16 6.22 6.69
C PRO A 25 15.07 6.00 5.65
N SER A 26 13.82 6.30 6.02
CA SER A 26 12.69 6.21 5.10
C SER A 26 12.95 7.13 3.91
N PRO A 27 12.76 6.67 2.67
CA PRO A 27 12.86 7.55 1.51
C PRO A 27 11.95 8.77 1.71
N GLN A 28 12.45 9.96 1.39
CA GLN A 28 11.68 11.21 1.55
C GLN A 28 10.43 11.24 0.66
N MET A 29 10.44 10.48 -0.43
CA MET A 29 9.32 10.27 -1.33
C MET A 29 9.41 8.88 -1.94
N VAL A 30 8.25 8.22 -2.09
CA VAL A 30 8.10 6.96 -2.81
C VAL A 30 7.16 7.16 -3.99
N VAL A 31 7.39 6.39 -5.06
CA VAL A 31 6.48 6.36 -6.21
C VAL A 31 5.49 5.23 -6.01
N VAL A 32 4.19 5.55 -6.02
CA VAL A 32 3.12 4.55 -5.90
C VAL A 32 2.92 3.80 -7.22
N ALA A 33 2.86 4.54 -8.32
CA ALA A 33 2.76 3.99 -9.68
C ALA A 33 3.31 5.01 -10.69
N SER A 34 3.97 4.52 -11.73
CA SER A 34 4.47 5.33 -12.85
C SER A 34 3.64 5.15 -14.14
N ASP A 35 3.06 3.97 -14.34
CA ASP A 35 2.03 3.70 -15.35
C ASP A 35 1.18 2.51 -14.89
N ALA A 36 -0.09 2.76 -14.59
CA ALA A 36 -1.07 1.71 -14.31
C ALA A 36 -1.62 1.03 -15.56
N GLY A 37 -0.86 1.07 -16.67
CA GLY A 37 -1.16 0.51 -17.97
C GLY A 37 -2.12 1.36 -18.80
N ALA A 38 -2.27 2.64 -18.47
CA ALA A 38 -3.23 3.55 -19.07
C ALA A 38 -2.56 4.80 -19.66
N GLY A 39 -1.22 4.86 -19.72
CA GLY A 39 -0.49 5.94 -20.39
C GLY A 39 0.27 6.87 -19.45
N GLY A 40 0.41 6.52 -18.17
CA GLY A 40 1.33 7.16 -17.22
C GLY A 40 0.91 8.53 -16.66
N TYR A 41 -0.31 9.00 -16.95
CA TYR A 41 -0.89 10.14 -16.25
C TYR A 41 -1.67 9.64 -15.03
N GLU A 42 -0.93 9.44 -13.93
CA GLU A 42 -1.50 9.05 -12.63
C GLU A 42 -1.86 10.31 -11.84
N ALA A 43 -3.14 10.48 -11.50
CA ALA A 43 -3.63 11.73 -10.91
C ALA A 43 -4.74 11.53 -9.88
N PHE A 44 -4.99 12.59 -9.10
CA PHE A 44 -6.03 12.68 -8.08
C PHE A 44 -6.00 11.52 -7.07
N PRO A 45 -4.83 11.21 -6.47
CA PRO A 45 -4.73 10.11 -5.54
C PRO A 45 -5.48 10.42 -4.24
N ASP A 46 -6.05 9.38 -3.63
CA ASP A 46 -6.47 9.37 -2.23
C ASP A 46 -6.01 8.06 -1.58
N VAL A 47 -5.76 8.10 -0.27
CA VAL A 47 -5.24 6.95 0.47
C VAL A 47 -6.10 6.66 1.70
N CYS A 48 -6.46 5.40 1.89
CA CYS A 48 -7.14 4.94 3.10
C CYS A 48 -6.48 3.68 3.65
N ARG A 49 -6.69 3.43 4.96
CA ARG A 49 -6.27 2.19 5.60
C ARG A 49 -7.41 1.17 5.57
N LEU A 50 -7.10 -0.03 5.11
CA LEU A 50 -8.01 -1.17 5.10
C LEU A 50 -8.08 -1.82 6.48
N ARG A 51 -9.11 -2.64 6.71
CA ARG A 51 -9.35 -3.31 8.01
C ARG A 51 -8.24 -4.29 8.40
N ASP A 52 -7.53 -4.83 7.42
CA ASP A 52 -6.40 -5.73 7.61
C ASP A 52 -5.08 -5.00 7.86
N GLY A 53 -5.10 -3.67 7.97
CA GLY A 53 -3.95 -2.83 8.27
C GLY A 53 -3.25 -2.27 7.04
N ARG A 54 -3.46 -2.84 5.84
CA ARG A 54 -2.83 -2.36 4.61
C ARG A 54 -3.29 -0.94 4.25
N LEU A 55 -2.44 -0.19 3.57
CA LEU A 55 -2.83 1.07 2.92
C LEU A 55 -3.27 0.78 1.49
N MET A 56 -4.34 1.43 1.05
CA MET A 56 -4.80 1.42 -0.34
C MET A 56 -4.77 2.85 -0.87
N CYS A 57 -3.95 3.08 -1.89
CA CYS A 57 -3.96 4.32 -2.66
C CYS A 57 -4.78 4.09 -3.93
N VAL A 58 -5.82 4.89 -4.12
CA VAL A 58 -6.68 4.88 -5.31
C VAL A 58 -6.42 6.13 -6.12
N TYR A 59 -6.32 6.00 -7.43
CA TYR A 59 -5.99 7.11 -8.32
C TYR A 59 -6.59 6.91 -9.72
N TYR A 60 -6.69 8.01 -10.46
CA TYR A 60 -7.00 7.98 -11.88
C TYR A 60 -5.75 7.62 -12.69
N ALA A 61 -5.91 6.73 -13.66
CA ALA A 61 -4.88 6.32 -14.60
C ALA A 61 -5.31 6.65 -16.04
N GLY A 62 -4.49 7.40 -16.77
CA GLY A 62 -4.75 7.78 -18.15
C GLY A 62 -3.51 8.26 -18.90
N TYR A 63 -3.71 8.98 -20.01
CA TYR A 63 -2.66 9.60 -20.83
C TYR A 63 -2.79 11.13 -20.89
N GLY A 64 -3.57 11.70 -19.98
CA GLY A 64 -3.78 13.12 -19.83
C GLY A 64 -4.87 13.41 -18.81
N HIS A 65 -5.07 14.70 -18.53
CA HIS A 65 -6.08 15.18 -17.57
C HIS A 65 -7.47 14.63 -17.84
N VAL A 66 -7.82 14.44 -19.13
CA VAL A 66 -8.99 13.70 -19.58
C VAL A 66 -8.54 12.70 -20.63
N SER A 67 -8.92 11.44 -20.47
CA SER A 67 -8.57 10.34 -21.38
C SER A 67 -9.85 9.76 -21.99
N LEU A 68 -10.24 10.27 -23.16
CA LEU A 68 -11.41 9.79 -23.91
C LEU A 68 -11.08 8.57 -24.79
N PRO A 69 -12.02 7.61 -24.96
CA PRO A 69 -11.83 6.43 -25.80
C PRO A 69 -11.09 6.69 -27.13
N ASN A 70 -10.10 5.85 -27.43
CA ASN A 70 -9.36 5.87 -28.69
C ASN A 70 -8.90 4.46 -29.10
N ALA A 71 -8.18 4.35 -30.22
CA ALA A 71 -7.73 3.05 -30.75
C ALA A 71 -6.80 2.26 -29.80
N LYS A 72 -5.99 2.95 -28.99
CA LYS A 72 -5.08 2.31 -28.02
C LYS A 72 -5.77 2.02 -26.69
N TYR A 73 -6.68 2.90 -26.27
CA TYR A 73 -7.41 2.83 -25.02
C TYR A 73 -8.92 2.96 -25.32
N PRO A 74 -9.60 1.88 -25.72
CA PRO A 74 -10.98 1.92 -26.20
C PRO A 74 -12.00 2.32 -25.11
N ARG A 75 -11.58 2.36 -23.85
CA ARG A 75 -12.38 2.74 -22.69
C ARG A 75 -11.92 4.05 -22.05
N GLY A 76 -10.92 4.71 -22.63
CA GLY A 76 -10.35 5.92 -22.05
C GLY A 76 -9.48 5.64 -20.83
N GLY A 77 -9.50 6.57 -19.87
CA GLY A 77 -8.87 6.41 -18.55
C GLY A 77 -9.64 5.44 -17.65
N ARG A 78 -9.04 5.06 -16.52
CA ARG A 78 -9.64 4.15 -15.55
C ARG A 78 -9.26 4.52 -14.12
N ILE A 79 -9.94 3.93 -13.14
CA ILE A 79 -9.54 4.00 -11.74
C ILE A 79 -8.66 2.80 -11.42
N ALA A 80 -7.48 3.07 -10.89
CA ALA A 80 -6.52 2.08 -10.45
C ALA A 80 -6.24 2.23 -8.95
N TYR A 81 -5.58 1.22 -8.38
CA TYR A 81 -5.12 1.25 -7.01
C TYR A 81 -3.83 0.46 -6.84
N SER A 82 -3.08 0.81 -5.79
CA SER A 82 -1.93 0.05 -5.31
C SER A 82 -2.05 -0.13 -3.80
N LEU A 83 -1.48 -1.22 -3.27
CA LEU A 83 -1.51 -1.56 -1.85
C LEU A 83 -0.13 -1.45 -1.23
N SER A 84 -0.08 -1.07 0.04
CA SER A 84 1.14 -1.16 0.86
C SER A 84 0.85 -1.96 2.13
N GLU A 85 1.76 -2.86 2.47
CA GLU A 85 1.72 -3.69 3.69
C GLU A 85 2.71 -3.20 4.75
N ASP A 86 3.50 -2.17 4.43
CA ASP A 86 4.67 -1.72 5.18
C ASP A 86 4.65 -0.22 5.47
N GLU A 87 3.45 0.32 5.76
CA GLU A 87 3.21 1.73 6.10
C GLU A 87 3.63 2.72 4.99
N GLY A 88 3.46 2.32 3.74
CA GLY A 88 3.70 3.18 2.57
C GLY A 88 5.16 3.21 2.11
N ARG A 89 6.03 2.33 2.62
CA ARG A 89 7.43 2.26 2.17
C ARG A 89 7.53 1.63 0.79
N THR A 90 6.75 0.59 0.53
CA THR A 90 6.62 -0.04 -0.78
C THR A 90 5.16 -0.19 -1.18
N TRP A 91 4.93 -0.26 -2.49
CA TRP A 91 3.61 -0.36 -3.09
C TRP A 91 3.58 -1.51 -4.09
N SER A 92 2.46 -2.24 -4.12
CA SER A 92 2.21 -3.27 -5.12
C SER A 92 2.16 -2.69 -6.53
N ASP A 93 2.32 -3.56 -7.52
CA ASP A 93 1.95 -3.21 -8.89
C ASP A 93 0.51 -2.69 -8.95
N PRO A 94 0.24 -1.73 -9.85
CA PRO A 94 -1.06 -1.12 -10.02
C PRO A 94 -2.10 -2.15 -10.48
N GLN A 95 -3.27 -2.13 -9.86
CA GLN A 95 -4.41 -2.95 -10.23
C GLN A 95 -5.59 -2.08 -10.67
N THR A 96 -6.37 -2.56 -11.64
CA THR A 96 -7.59 -1.87 -12.05
C THR A 96 -8.67 -2.03 -10.97
N LEU A 97 -9.17 -0.91 -10.44
CA LEU A 97 -10.32 -0.91 -9.53
C LEU A 97 -11.63 -0.81 -10.30
N HIS A 98 -11.67 0.11 -11.27
CA HIS A 98 -12.83 0.33 -12.12
C HIS A 98 -12.37 0.74 -13.51
N ASP A 99 -12.74 -0.08 -14.49
CA ASP A 99 -12.58 0.20 -15.90
C ASP A 99 -13.99 0.24 -16.50
N GLY A 100 -14.48 1.44 -16.76
CA GLY A 100 -15.87 1.77 -17.09
C GLY A 100 -15.93 3.10 -17.86
N PRO A 101 -17.00 3.33 -18.65
CA PRO A 101 -17.17 4.56 -19.42
C PRO A 101 -17.31 5.80 -18.54
#